data_AF-A0A381UUR5-F1
#
_entry.id   AF-A0A381UUR5-F1
#
_cell.length_a   1.000
_cell.length_b   1.000
_cell.length_c   1.000
_cell.angle_alpha   90.00
_cell.angle_beta   90.00
_cell.angle_gamma   90.00
#
_symmetry.space_group_name_H-M   'P 1'
#
loop_
_entity.id
_entity.type
_entity.pdbx_description
1 polymer ?
#
loop_
_entity_poly.entity_id
_entity_poly.type
_entity_poly.pdbx_seq_one_letter_code
_entity_poly.pdbx_strand_id
1 'polypeptide(L)'
;MRDITYSLDEHWLPQDCFVRISVDDKFMGSGWFYFGDDFAECETDTLLEGRVSQKMQTQGRLRTFQNHAIACDAWHLRLFDQSKTENPQNIGEMLLSSPDHRGATGPMLFSITSNIEFVGQESVTVKAGTFDALHYRFVGTPGLPEEHPPYDVWCTNDEDFIFLKGAVGGYMQTYYELVELKRS
;
A
#
# COMPACT_ATOMS: atom_id res chain seq x y z
N MET A 1 8.18 -5.33 -13.21
CA MET A 1 8.49 -6.31 -12.15
C MET A 1 8.94 -5.59 -10.90
N ARG A 2 8.49 -6.04 -9.72
CA ARG A 2 8.96 -5.56 -8.43
C ARG A 2 9.32 -6.75 -7.56
N ASP A 3 10.39 -6.60 -6.80
CA ASP A 3 10.78 -7.50 -5.73
C ASP A 3 10.79 -6.70 -4.43
N ILE A 4 9.99 -7.15 -3.48
CA ILE A 4 9.72 -6.45 -2.22
C ILE A 4 9.78 -7.46 -1.09
N THR A 5 10.58 -7.15 -0.07
CA THR A 5 10.55 -7.83 1.23
C THR A 5 10.10 -6.79 2.25
N TYR A 6 9.01 -7.04 2.96
CA TYR A 6 8.42 -6.09 3.89
C TYR A 6 8.12 -6.76 5.22
N SER A 7 8.69 -6.20 6.30
CA SER A 7 8.56 -6.72 7.66
C SER A 7 7.58 -5.89 8.47
N LEU A 8 6.67 -6.56 9.16
CA LEU A 8 5.72 -5.99 10.12
C LEU A 8 5.97 -6.62 11.50
N ASP A 9 5.72 -5.87 12.57
CA ASP A 9 5.69 -6.43 13.93
C ASP A 9 4.33 -7.08 14.27
N GLU A 10 4.19 -7.61 15.48
CA GLU A 10 2.95 -8.22 15.98
C GLU A 10 1.75 -7.27 16.04
N HIS A 11 1.99 -5.96 15.95
CA HIS A 11 0.98 -4.90 15.90
C HIS A 11 0.76 -4.37 14.48
N TRP A 12 1.28 -5.10 13.48
CA TRP A 12 1.24 -4.73 12.07
C TRP A 12 1.94 -3.40 11.77
N LEU A 13 2.90 -2.96 12.59
CA LEU A 13 3.64 -1.73 12.32
C LEU A 13 4.84 -2.04 11.41
N PRO A 14 5.12 -1.18 10.41
CA PRO A 14 6.31 -1.28 9.57
C PRO A 14 7.59 -1.39 10.42
N GLN A 15 8.48 -2.33 10.08
CA GLN A 15 9.83 -2.41 10.67
C GLN A 15 10.89 -1.98 9.64
N ASP A 16 10.94 -2.68 8.51
CA ASP A 16 11.85 -2.42 7.41
C ASP A 16 11.24 -2.91 6.08
N CYS A 17 11.76 -2.39 4.96
CA CYS A 17 11.35 -2.82 3.63
C CYS A 17 12.53 -2.75 2.65
N PHE A 18 12.71 -3.79 1.84
CA PHE A 18 13.60 -3.77 0.68
C PHE A 18 12.77 -3.68 -0.59
N VAL A 19 13.19 -2.85 -1.53
CA VAL A 19 12.49 -2.64 -2.79
C VAL A 19 13.49 -2.72 -3.94
N ARG A 20 13.15 -3.45 -5.00
CA ARG A 20 13.81 -3.41 -6.31
C ARG A 20 12.76 -3.32 -7.41
N ILE A 21 12.93 -2.36 -8.31
CA ILE A 21 11.94 -2.07 -9.36
C ILE A 21 12.61 -2.19 -10.73
N SER A 22 11.91 -2.85 -11.66
CA SER A 22 12.25 -2.84 -13.07
C SER A 22 10.99 -2.67 -13.93
N VAL A 23 11.05 -1.79 -14.93
CA VAL A 23 9.96 -1.48 -15.86
C VAL A 23 10.47 -1.73 -17.28
N ASP A 24 9.73 -2.48 -18.08
CA ASP A 24 10.14 -2.89 -19.44
C ASP A 24 11.58 -3.43 -19.49
N ASP A 25 11.89 -4.35 -18.58
CA ASP A 25 13.22 -4.96 -18.37
C ASP A 25 14.36 -3.96 -18.06
N LYS A 26 14.04 -2.71 -17.72
CA LYS A 26 15.00 -1.69 -17.29
C LYS A 26 14.96 -1.50 -15.79
N PHE A 27 16.13 -1.45 -15.18
CA PHE A 27 16.28 -1.11 -13.77
C PHE A 27 15.79 0.33 -13.52
N MET A 28 14.88 0.49 -12.56
CA MET A 28 14.39 1.81 -12.11
C MET A 28 15.01 2.22 -10.78
N GLY A 29 15.35 1.26 -9.93
CA GLY A 29 16.06 1.50 -8.70
C GLY A 29 15.94 0.36 -7.70
N SER A 30 16.76 0.40 -6.66
CA SER A 30 16.67 -0.49 -5.50
C SER A 30 17.19 0.16 -4.24
N GLY A 31 16.71 -0.28 -3.08
CA GLY A 31 17.21 0.18 -1.80
C GLY A 31 16.46 -0.41 -0.63
N TRP A 32 16.74 0.14 0.55
CA TRP A 32 16.12 -0.27 1.80
C TRP A 32 15.49 0.92 2.52
N PHE A 33 14.48 0.62 3.31
CA PHE A 33 13.74 1.53 4.15
C PHE A 33 13.75 0.99 5.57
N TYR A 34 13.90 1.87 6.55
CA TYR A 34 13.81 1.55 7.96
C TYR A 34 12.84 2.51 8.66
N PHE A 35 12.02 1.97 9.56
CA PHE A 35 11.00 2.72 10.28
C PHE A 35 11.33 2.70 11.79
N GLY A 36 11.76 3.84 12.30
CA GLY A 36 12.05 4.08 13.71
C GLY A 36 10.83 4.53 14.51
N ASP A 37 11.04 4.96 15.75
CA ASP A 37 9.95 5.35 16.65
C ASP A 37 9.20 6.59 16.19
N ASP A 38 9.89 7.53 15.55
CA ASP A 38 9.37 8.82 15.09
C ASP A 38 10.04 9.29 13.79
N PHE A 39 10.65 8.36 13.04
CA PHE A 39 11.25 8.65 11.76
C PHE A 39 11.14 7.48 10.79
N ALA A 40 11.27 7.78 9.50
CA ALA A 40 11.57 6.82 8.46
C ALA A 40 12.84 7.26 7.73
N GLU A 41 13.66 6.31 7.30
CA GLU A 41 14.84 6.59 6.48
C GLU A 41 15.01 5.57 5.37
N CYS A 42 15.70 5.97 4.30
CA CYS A 42 16.04 5.08 3.21
C CYS A 42 17.39 5.41 2.59
N GLU A 43 18.05 4.37 2.09
CA GLU A 43 19.20 4.47 1.18
C GLU A 43 18.86 3.70 -0.09
N THR A 44 18.85 4.40 -1.23
CA THR A 44 18.48 3.83 -2.51
C THR A 44 19.44 4.25 -3.63
N ASP A 45 19.52 3.43 -4.67
CA ASP A 45 20.18 3.75 -5.93
C ASP A 45 19.14 3.65 -7.05
N THR A 46 18.91 4.75 -7.76
CA THR A 46 17.79 4.93 -8.68
C THR A 46 18.29 5.34 -10.06
N LEU A 47 17.50 5.07 -11.09
CA LEU A 47 17.86 5.40 -12.47
C LEU A 47 17.94 6.92 -12.71
N LEU A 48 17.04 7.70 -12.09
CA LEU A 48 16.89 9.13 -12.37
C LEU A 48 17.64 9.99 -11.36
N GLU A 49 17.55 9.69 -10.06
CA GLU A 49 18.15 10.49 -8.99
C GLU A 49 19.55 10.01 -8.61
N GLY A 50 19.97 8.83 -9.06
CA GLY A 50 21.19 8.17 -8.59
C GLY A 50 21.04 7.73 -7.14
N ARG A 51 22.05 8.00 -6.31
CA ARG A 51 22.00 7.69 -4.88
C ARG A 51 21.11 8.66 -4.12
N VAL A 52 20.14 8.11 -3.39
CA VAL A 52 19.22 8.85 -2.53
C VAL A 52 19.43 8.40 -1.09
N SER A 53 19.72 9.35 -0.20
CA SER A 53 19.76 9.17 1.25
C SER A 53 18.72 10.12 1.83
N GLN A 54 17.68 9.58 2.46
CA GLN A 54 16.58 10.37 3.02
C GLN A 54 16.29 9.95 4.45
N LYS A 55 15.93 10.94 5.26
CA LYS A 55 15.36 10.75 6.59
C LYS A 55 14.19 11.74 6.74
N MET A 56 13.02 11.22 7.10
CA MET A 56 11.81 11.99 7.34
C MET A 56 11.37 11.79 8.79
N GLN A 57 11.07 12.89 9.47
CA GLN A 57 10.40 12.83 10.77
C GLN A 57 8.93 12.43 10.55
N THR A 58 8.44 11.47 11.33
CA THR A 58 7.03 11.02 11.32
C THR A 58 6.31 11.50 12.59
N GLN A 59 4.98 11.46 12.57
CA GLN A 59 4.13 11.79 13.71
C GLN A 59 4.07 10.63 14.71
N GLY A 60 5.23 10.29 15.28
CA GLY A 60 5.42 9.07 16.07
C GLY A 60 5.56 7.83 15.18
N ARG A 61 5.23 6.66 15.73
CA ARG A 61 5.48 5.38 15.06
C ARG A 61 4.63 5.29 13.79
N LEU A 62 5.28 5.14 12.64
CA LEU A 62 4.59 5.08 11.36
C LEU A 62 3.59 3.92 11.38
N ARG A 63 2.31 4.18 11.11
CA ARG A 63 1.28 3.15 11.15
C ARG A 63 1.25 2.30 9.90
N THR A 64 1.69 2.84 8.74
CA THR A 64 1.65 2.08 7.50
C THR A 64 2.58 2.64 6.43
N PHE A 65 3.11 1.75 5.59
CA PHE A 65 3.99 2.07 4.49
C PHE A 65 3.46 1.40 3.21
N GLN A 66 3.23 2.20 2.17
CA GLN A 66 2.76 1.73 0.88
C GLN A 66 3.97 1.51 -0.03
N ASN A 67 4.36 0.24 -0.17
CA ASN A 67 5.52 -0.17 -0.94
C ASN A 67 5.20 -0.54 -2.40
N HIS A 68 3.93 -0.42 -2.82
CA HIS A 68 3.40 -0.80 -4.14
C HIS A 68 3.35 -2.32 -4.43
N ALA A 69 3.48 -3.17 -3.42
CA ALA A 69 3.05 -4.56 -3.50
C ALA A 69 1.53 -4.61 -3.32
N ILE A 70 0.83 -5.30 -4.22
CA ILE A 70 -0.64 -5.32 -4.26
C ILE A 70 -1.28 -5.80 -2.94
N ALA A 71 -0.59 -6.67 -2.21
CA ALA A 71 -1.06 -7.13 -0.90
C ALA A 71 -1.16 -5.99 0.13
N CYS A 72 -0.26 -5.00 0.08
CA CYS A 72 -0.25 -3.88 1.02
C CYS A 72 -1.48 -2.99 0.91
N ASP A 73 -2.11 -2.92 -0.28
CA ASP A 73 -3.34 -2.13 -0.48
C ASP A 73 -4.43 -2.55 0.50
N ALA A 74 -4.59 -3.86 0.72
CA ALA A 74 -5.55 -4.40 1.68
C ALA A 74 -5.10 -4.17 3.14
N TRP A 75 -3.81 -4.20 3.42
CA TRP A 75 -3.30 -4.02 4.78
C TRP A 75 -3.55 -2.61 5.32
N HIS A 76 -3.57 -1.58 4.48
CA HIS A 76 -3.94 -0.22 4.90
C HIS A 76 -5.37 -0.14 5.48
N LEU A 77 -6.27 -1.02 5.02
CA LEU A 77 -7.68 -1.00 5.38
C LEU A 77 -7.93 -1.36 6.85
N ARG A 78 -6.98 -2.07 7.49
CA ARG A 78 -7.01 -2.36 8.94
C ARG A 78 -7.02 -1.10 9.82
N LEU A 79 -6.63 0.05 9.27
CA LEU A 79 -6.64 1.32 9.99
C LEU A 79 -8.02 1.99 10.03
N PHE A 80 -8.98 1.50 9.23
CA PHE A 80 -10.37 1.95 9.26
C PHE A 80 -11.07 1.41 10.52
N ASP A 81 -11.68 2.30 11.31
CA ASP A 81 -12.39 1.93 12.54
C ASP A 81 -13.89 1.75 12.25
N GLN A 82 -14.31 0.50 12.07
CA GLN A 82 -15.72 0.15 11.80
C GLN A 82 -16.67 0.45 12.96
N SER A 83 -16.18 0.78 14.17
CA SER A 83 -17.05 1.17 15.29
C SER A 83 -17.56 2.61 15.19
N LYS A 84 -16.92 3.42 14.33
CA LYS A 84 -17.30 4.81 14.09
C LYS A 84 -18.31 4.92 12.95
N THR A 85 -19.19 5.91 13.04
CA THR A 85 -20.13 6.26 11.97
C THR A 85 -19.51 7.11 10.86
N GLU A 86 -18.28 7.59 11.05
CA GLU A 86 -17.54 8.39 10.08
C GLU A 86 -17.18 7.54 8.85
N ASN A 87 -17.55 8.03 7.67
CA ASN A 87 -17.25 7.40 6.38
C ASN A 87 -17.29 8.49 5.28
N PRO A 88 -16.20 8.77 4.55
CA PRO A 88 -14.88 8.13 4.63
C PRO A 88 -14.07 8.53 5.89
N GLN A 89 -13.09 7.71 6.26
CA GLN A 89 -12.13 7.99 7.34
C GLN A 89 -10.74 8.28 6.78
N ASN A 90 -10.04 9.24 7.38
CA ASN A 90 -8.62 9.48 7.11
C ASN A 90 -7.75 8.57 7.99
N ILE A 91 -6.79 7.85 7.39
CA ILE A 91 -5.93 6.91 8.13
C ILE A 91 -4.68 7.53 8.77
N GLY A 92 -4.52 8.85 8.66
CA GLY A 92 -3.37 9.59 9.14
C GLY A 92 -2.19 9.56 8.17
N GLU A 93 -1.00 9.74 8.73
CA GLU A 93 0.26 9.76 7.96
C GLU A 93 0.56 8.39 7.34
N MET A 94 0.90 8.40 6.05
CA MET A 94 1.35 7.25 5.29
C MET A 94 2.55 7.65 4.44
N LEU A 95 3.58 6.80 4.41
CA LEU A 95 4.71 6.98 3.51
C LEU A 95 4.64 6.01 2.34
N LEU A 96 5.12 6.45 1.18
CA LEU A 96 5.24 5.67 -0.05
C LEU A 96 6.71 5.33 -0.33
N SER A 97 6.94 4.23 -1.05
CA SER A 97 8.22 3.95 -1.69
C SER A 97 8.37 4.65 -3.05
N SER A 98 7.31 5.27 -3.60
CA SER A 98 7.34 6.03 -4.86
C SER A 98 6.09 6.91 -4.96
N PRO A 99 6.20 8.18 -5.42
CA PRO A 99 5.04 9.05 -5.66
C PRO A 99 4.27 8.74 -6.96
N ASP A 100 4.81 7.91 -7.87
CA ASP A 100 4.08 7.47 -9.07
C ASP A 100 2.98 6.48 -8.65
N HIS A 101 1.75 6.68 -9.16
CA HIS A 101 0.59 5.86 -8.77
C HIS A 101 0.78 4.37 -9.03
N ARG A 102 1.55 4.02 -10.05
CA ARG A 102 1.84 2.62 -10.34
C ARG A 102 2.95 2.13 -9.45
N GLY A 103 3.80 2.98 -8.87
CA GLY A 103 5.07 2.64 -8.22
C GLY A 103 6.18 2.36 -9.24
N ALA A 104 6.14 3.05 -10.39
CA ALA A 104 7.02 2.76 -11.53
C ALA A 104 8.32 3.57 -11.56
N THR A 105 8.58 4.43 -10.58
CA THR A 105 9.84 5.20 -10.48
C THR A 105 10.85 4.53 -9.55
N GLY A 106 12.07 5.07 -9.47
CA GLY A 106 13.04 4.65 -8.45
C GLY A 106 12.50 4.85 -7.03
N PRO A 107 12.88 3.98 -6.07
CA PRO A 107 12.36 4.05 -4.72
C PRO A 107 12.90 5.25 -3.95
N MET A 108 12.01 5.94 -3.25
CA MET A 108 12.29 7.05 -2.33
C MET A 108 11.16 7.20 -1.31
N LEU A 109 11.42 7.89 -0.20
CA LEU A 109 10.38 8.24 0.76
C LEU A 109 9.56 9.43 0.26
N PHE A 110 8.24 9.28 0.31
CA PHE A 110 7.28 10.34 0.00
C PHE A 110 6.09 10.28 0.95
N SER A 111 5.72 11.42 1.55
CA SER A 111 4.67 11.49 2.57
C SER A 111 3.33 11.89 1.97
N ILE A 112 2.29 11.13 2.32
CA ILE A 112 0.90 11.40 1.95
C ILE A 112 -0.05 11.06 3.11
N THR A 113 -1.33 11.22 2.85
CA THR A 113 -2.40 10.59 3.63
C THR A 113 -3.39 9.92 2.69
N SER A 114 -4.33 9.16 3.25
CA SER A 114 -5.37 8.50 2.48
C SER A 114 -6.71 8.52 3.19
N ASN A 115 -7.77 8.71 2.41
CA ASN A 115 -9.15 8.60 2.83
C ASN A 115 -9.72 7.27 2.31
N ILE A 116 -10.27 6.49 3.24
CA ILE A 116 -10.86 5.18 2.96
C ILE A 116 -12.35 5.25 3.25
N GLU A 117 -13.14 4.84 2.27
CA GLU A 117 -14.57 4.58 2.41
C GLU A 117 -14.78 3.09 2.68
N PHE A 118 -15.58 2.73 3.69
CA PHE A 118 -16.10 1.38 3.84
C PHE A 118 -17.41 1.26 3.08
N VAL A 119 -17.45 0.38 2.07
CA VAL A 119 -18.62 0.19 1.20
C VAL A 119 -19.56 -0.85 1.77
N GLY A 120 -19.03 -1.94 2.34
CA GLY A 120 -19.83 -2.97 3.00
C GLY A 120 -19.15 -4.32 3.10
N GLN A 121 -19.95 -5.32 3.47
CA GLN A 121 -19.53 -6.73 3.49
C GLN A 121 -20.27 -7.49 2.40
N GLU A 122 -19.57 -8.36 1.68
CA GLU A 122 -20.18 -9.20 0.65
C GLU A 122 -19.43 -10.53 0.48
N SER A 123 -20.10 -11.52 -0.09
CA SER A 123 -19.45 -12.76 -0.50
C SER A 123 -18.81 -12.55 -1.88
N VAL A 124 -17.50 -12.72 -1.97
CA VAL A 124 -16.73 -12.50 -3.21
C VAL A 124 -16.15 -13.82 -3.70
N THR A 125 -16.36 -14.10 -4.99
CA THR A 125 -15.68 -15.21 -5.67
C THR A 125 -14.55 -14.67 -6.54
N VAL A 126 -13.35 -15.20 -6.33
CA VAL A 126 -12.14 -15.00 -7.13
C VAL A 126 -11.60 -16.36 -7.57
N LYS A 127 -10.57 -16.40 -8.40
CA LYS A 127 -9.94 -17.66 -8.83
C LYS A 127 -9.48 -18.56 -7.67
N ALA A 128 -9.04 -17.99 -6.55
CA ALA A 128 -8.64 -18.75 -5.37
C ALA A 128 -9.82 -19.39 -4.60
N GLY A 129 -11.07 -19.02 -4.87
CA GLY A 129 -12.26 -19.51 -4.17
C GLY A 129 -13.26 -18.41 -3.82
N THR A 130 -14.16 -18.73 -2.90
CA THR A 130 -15.19 -17.80 -2.40
C THR A 130 -14.88 -17.46 -0.94
N PHE A 131 -14.98 -16.17 -0.61
CA PHE A 131 -14.61 -15.61 0.69
C PHE A 131 -15.69 -14.65 1.19
N ASP A 132 -15.87 -14.60 2.51
CA ASP A 132 -16.53 -13.46 3.15
C ASP A 132 -15.55 -12.28 3.12
N ALA A 133 -15.96 -11.19 2.48
CA ALA A 133 -15.08 -10.08 2.17
C ALA A 133 -15.58 -8.76 2.77
N LEU A 134 -14.62 -7.92 3.12
CA LEU A 134 -14.83 -6.50 3.37
C LEU A 134 -14.52 -5.74 2.08
N HIS A 135 -15.39 -4.81 1.72
CA HIS A 135 -15.24 -3.93 0.55
C HIS A 135 -14.96 -2.51 1.02
N TYR A 136 -13.80 -2.00 0.60
CA TYR A 136 -13.38 -0.63 0.82
C TYR A 136 -13.08 0.07 -0.49
N ARG A 137 -13.05 1.40 -0.44
CA ARG A 137 -12.63 2.24 -1.55
C ARG A 137 -11.67 3.33 -1.07
N PHE A 138 -10.53 3.45 -1.73
CA PHE A 138 -9.69 4.65 -1.61
C PHE A 138 -10.35 5.78 -2.41
N VAL A 139 -10.77 6.84 -1.71
CA VAL A 139 -11.55 7.96 -2.29
C VAL A 139 -10.79 9.29 -2.33
N GLY A 140 -9.55 9.31 -1.85
CA GLY A 140 -8.68 10.47 -1.98
C GLY A 140 -7.35 10.25 -1.28
N THR A 141 -6.28 10.73 -1.90
CA THR A 141 -4.90 10.60 -1.40
C THR A 141 -4.20 11.95 -1.43
N PRO A 142 -4.57 12.89 -0.52
CA PRO A 142 -3.93 14.19 -0.46
C PRO A 142 -2.41 14.08 -0.32
N GLY A 143 -1.68 14.88 -1.09
CA GLY A 143 -0.21 14.90 -1.12
C GLY A 143 0.39 14.29 -2.39
N LEU A 144 -0.36 13.48 -3.14
CA LEU A 144 0.11 13.01 -4.45
C LEU A 144 0.15 14.14 -5.49
N PRO A 145 1.10 14.12 -6.44
CA PRO A 145 1.16 15.09 -7.54
C PRO A 145 -0.06 15.05 -8.47
N GLU A 146 -0.64 13.88 -8.65
CA GLU A 146 -1.89 13.64 -9.38
C GLU A 146 -2.88 12.97 -8.42
N GLU A 147 -4.18 13.23 -8.57
CA GLU A 147 -5.18 12.57 -7.73
C GLU A 147 -5.35 11.11 -8.17
N HIS A 148 -5.31 10.19 -7.22
CA HIS A 148 -5.53 8.78 -7.51
C HIS A 148 -7.01 8.54 -7.88
N PRO A 149 -7.32 7.84 -8.99
CA PRO A 149 -8.69 7.46 -9.30
C PRO A 149 -9.31 6.63 -8.16
N PRO A 150 -10.65 6.60 -8.03
CA PRO A 150 -11.31 5.70 -7.10
C PRO A 150 -10.80 4.26 -7.28
N TYR A 151 -10.39 3.65 -6.17
CA TYR A 151 -9.82 2.32 -6.16
C TYR A 151 -10.55 1.45 -5.16
N ASP A 152 -11.34 0.52 -5.68
CA ASP A 152 -12.06 -0.47 -4.90
C ASP A 152 -11.14 -1.65 -4.56
N VAL A 153 -11.11 -2.02 -3.29
CA VAL A 153 -10.32 -3.15 -2.77
C VAL A 153 -11.21 -4.03 -1.90
N TRP A 154 -11.09 -5.33 -2.13
CA TRP A 154 -11.73 -6.35 -1.32
C TRP A 154 -10.65 -7.15 -0.60
N CYS A 155 -10.86 -7.35 0.69
CA CYS A 155 -10.00 -8.20 1.51
C CYS A 155 -10.83 -9.22 2.29
N THR A 156 -10.19 -10.25 2.82
CA THR A 156 -10.84 -11.20 3.73
C THR A 156 -11.43 -10.46 4.93
N ASN A 157 -12.61 -10.91 5.37
CA ASN A 157 -13.21 -10.49 6.63
C ASN A 157 -12.66 -11.30 7.80
N ASP A 158 -11.34 -11.25 7.98
CA ASP A 158 -10.59 -11.81 9.09
C ASP A 158 -9.52 -10.81 9.55
N GLU A 159 -8.72 -11.19 10.54
CA GLU A 159 -7.67 -10.31 11.08
C GLU A 159 -6.45 -10.18 10.14
N ASP A 160 -6.40 -10.95 9.04
CA ASP A 160 -5.25 -11.01 8.13
C ASP A 160 -5.35 -9.98 6.97
N PHE A 161 -6.56 -9.49 6.66
CA PHE A 161 -6.81 -8.55 5.56
C PHE A 161 -6.16 -9.00 4.23
N ILE A 162 -6.30 -10.28 3.87
CA ILE A 162 -5.71 -10.82 2.63
C ILE A 162 -6.42 -10.16 1.44
N PHE A 163 -5.63 -9.56 0.54
CA PHE A 163 -6.14 -8.99 -0.70
C PHE A 163 -6.83 -10.05 -1.56
N LEU A 164 -8.10 -9.83 -1.89
CA LEU A 164 -8.91 -10.72 -2.72
C LEU A 164 -9.01 -10.23 -4.15
N LYS A 165 -9.42 -8.98 -4.35
CA LYS A 165 -9.49 -8.35 -5.67
C LYS A 165 -9.39 -6.84 -5.53
N GLY A 166 -9.00 -6.19 -6.61
CA GLY A 166 -8.96 -4.73 -6.68
C GLY A 166 -9.29 -4.25 -8.08
N ALA A 167 -10.02 -3.13 -8.16
CA ALA A 167 -10.42 -2.51 -9.41
C ALA A 167 -10.16 -1.00 -9.34
N VAL A 168 -9.23 -0.52 -10.16
CA VAL A 168 -8.92 0.92 -10.24
C VAL A 168 -9.69 1.51 -11.42
N GLY A 169 -10.49 2.54 -11.13
CA GLY A 169 -11.20 3.29 -12.16
C GLY A 169 -10.30 4.22 -12.97
N GLY A 170 -10.93 5.15 -13.69
CA GLY A 170 -10.25 6.25 -14.38
C GLY A 170 -9.29 5.79 -15.48
N TYR A 171 -8.11 6.39 -15.52
CA TYR A 171 -7.11 6.17 -16.57
C TYR A 171 -6.31 4.87 -16.39
N MET A 172 -6.26 4.32 -15.16
CA MET A 172 -5.47 3.12 -14.88
C MET A 172 -6.15 1.86 -15.40
N GLN A 173 -7.47 1.75 -15.26
CA GLN A 173 -8.29 0.62 -15.77
C GLN A 173 -7.68 -0.77 -15.47
N THR A 174 -7.10 -0.92 -14.28
CA THR A 174 -6.45 -2.16 -13.85
C THR A 174 -7.36 -2.99 -12.96
N TYR A 175 -7.27 -4.32 -13.11
CA TYR A 175 -7.97 -5.29 -12.29
C TYR A 175 -7.01 -6.37 -11.80
N TYR A 176 -7.11 -6.68 -10.51
CA TYR A 176 -6.34 -7.74 -9.85
C TYR A 176 -7.30 -8.69 -9.13
N GLU A 177 -6.96 -9.98 -9.10
CA GLU A 177 -7.66 -10.98 -8.32
C GLU A 177 -6.68 -12.01 -7.74
N LEU A 178 -7.00 -12.54 -6.56
CA LEU A 178 -6.27 -13.62 -5.91
C LEU A 178 -6.54 -14.93 -6.64
N VAL A 179 -5.48 -15.59 -7.09
CA VAL A 179 -5.57 -16.79 -7.92
C VAL A 179 -5.32 -18.08 -7.15
N GLU A 180 -4.52 -18.03 -6.09
CA GLU A 180 -4.19 -19.18 -5.25
C GLU A 180 -3.84 -18.68 -3.84
N LEU A 181 -4.27 -19.43 -2.82
CA LEU A 181 -3.92 -19.19 -1.42
C LEU A 181 -3.52 -20.52 -0.77
N LYS A 182 -2.35 -20.54 -0.14
CA LYS A 182 -1.90 -21.67 0.67
C LYS A 182 -1.65 -21.19 2.09
N ARG A 183 -2.37 -21.76 3.05
CA ARG A 183 -2.13 -21.57 4.49
C ARG A 183 -1.39 -22.81 5.02
N SER A 184 -0.38 -22.59 5.86
CA SER A 184 0.42 -23.62 6.53
C SER A 184 -0.22 -24.08 7.83
#